data_AF-A0A4R4P0X5-F1
#
_entry.id   AF-A0A4R4P0X5-F1
#
_cell.length_a   1.000
_cell.length_b   1.000
_cell.length_c   1.000
_cell.angle_alpha   90.00
_cell.angle_beta   90.00
_cell.angle_gamma   90.00
#
_symmetry.space_group_name_H-M   'P 1'
#
loop_
_entity.id
_entity.type
_entity.pdbx_description
1 polymer ?
#
loop_
_entity_poly.entity_id
_entity_poly.type
_entity_poly.pdbx_seq_one_letter_code
_entity_poly.pdbx_strand_id
1 'polypeptide(L)'
;MTSTRARLPGGQLVGSYLAAAGLRYVTMVMKRVRPPPHTPWHPFTFIAGLRMREATYAVQEHEDGHTQWLYSRTAPGWTAAVRRGGDEIVVRQAGERRLWDELVETYAWWKELGEPAVDRFGLTVGPDGQHVVWLDEPGNIIATR
;
A
#
# COMPACT_ATOMS: atom_id res chain seq x y z
N MET A 1 -26.90 16.71 -0.28
CA MET A 1 -25.75 15.84 0.04
C MET A 1 -26.03 15.20 1.39
N THR A 2 -26.22 13.89 1.45
CA THR A 2 -26.59 13.18 2.69
C THR A 2 -25.42 12.28 3.09
N SER A 3 -24.82 12.53 4.25
CA SER A 3 -23.73 11.73 4.81
C SER A 3 -24.33 10.72 5.78
N THR A 4 -24.07 9.43 5.57
CA THR A 4 -24.38 8.38 6.54
C THR A 4 -23.07 7.94 7.18
N ARG A 5 -22.92 8.22 8.48
CA ARG A 5 -21.80 7.74 9.30
C ARG A 5 -22.18 6.40 9.90
N ALA A 6 -21.47 5.32 9.55
CA ALA A 6 -21.62 4.03 10.22
C ALA A 6 -20.36 3.74 11.04
N ARG A 7 -20.55 3.33 12.30
CA ARG A 7 -19.48 2.91 13.22
C ARG A 7 -19.54 1.38 13.32
N LEU A 8 -18.46 0.68 12.92
CA LEU A 8 -18.31 -0.77 13.12
C LEU A 8 -17.55 -1.05 14.44
N PRO A 9 -17.65 -2.27 15.01
CA PRO A 9 -16.93 -2.62 16.23
C PRO A 9 -15.42 -2.55 15.97
N GLY A 10 -14.67 -1.85 16.84
CA GLY A 10 -13.23 -1.59 16.66
C GLY A 10 -12.84 -0.12 16.50
N GLY A 11 -13.78 0.83 16.65
CA GLY A 11 -13.47 2.26 16.75
C GLY A 11 -13.09 2.96 15.43
N GLN A 12 -13.14 2.26 14.30
CA GLN A 12 -12.82 2.82 12.99
C GLN A 12 -14.00 3.65 12.47
N LEU A 13 -13.79 4.95 12.25
CA LEU A 13 -14.73 5.81 11.51
C LEU A 13 -14.58 5.55 10.01
N VAL A 14 -15.65 5.04 9.39
CA VAL A 14 -15.75 4.90 7.93
C VAL A 14 -16.78 5.90 7.43
N GLY A 15 -16.34 6.87 6.63
CA GLY A 15 -17.24 7.75 5.87
C GLY A 15 -17.37 7.22 4.46
N SER A 16 -18.56 6.79 4.04
CA SER A 16 -18.88 6.53 2.64
C SER A 16 -19.38 7.82 1.99
N TYR A 17 -18.73 8.22 0.89
CA TYR A 17 -19.21 9.31 0.05
C TYR A 17 -19.59 8.73 -1.32
N LEU A 18 -20.83 9.00 -1.75
CA LEU A 18 -21.20 8.89 -3.15
C LEU A 18 -20.61 10.11 -3.86
N ALA A 19 -19.53 9.92 -4.61
CA ALA A 19 -19.10 10.92 -5.57
C ALA A 19 -20.11 10.96 -6.72
N ALA A 20 -20.46 12.15 -7.19
CA ALA A 20 -21.35 12.32 -8.34
C ALA A 20 -20.80 11.58 -9.57
N ALA A 21 -21.71 10.90 -10.29
CA ALA A 21 -21.50 10.13 -11.51
C ALA A 21 -20.66 8.83 -11.38
N GLY A 22 -21.35 7.72 -11.11
CA GLY A 22 -20.99 6.38 -11.64
C GLY A 22 -19.80 5.65 -11.05
N LEU A 23 -18.95 6.28 -10.23
CA LEU A 23 -17.81 5.59 -9.61
C LEU A 23 -18.23 4.88 -8.31
N ARG A 24 -18.12 3.56 -8.33
CA ARG A 24 -18.39 2.64 -7.22
C ARG A 24 -17.48 3.00 -6.01
N TYR A 25 -18.14 3.32 -4.89
CA TYR A 25 -17.66 3.40 -3.49
C TYR A 25 -16.27 4.03 -3.24
N VAL A 26 -16.26 5.30 -2.79
CA VAL A 26 -15.11 5.89 -2.10
C VAL A 26 -15.22 5.58 -0.61
N THR A 27 -14.25 4.84 -0.08
CA THR A 27 -14.11 4.61 1.37
C THR A 27 -13.11 5.60 1.94
N MET A 28 -13.54 6.41 2.90
CA MET A 28 -12.64 7.24 3.70
C MET A 28 -12.40 6.59 5.06
N VAL A 29 -11.13 6.36 5.39
CA VAL A 29 -10.73 5.75 6.66
C VAL A 29 -9.58 6.54 7.26
N MET A 30 -9.65 6.78 8.56
CA MET A 30 -8.53 7.28 9.34
C MET A 30 -7.75 6.08 9.88
N LYS A 31 -6.46 5.99 9.56
CA LYS A 31 -5.61 4.84 9.89
C LYS A 31 -4.43 5.31 10.76
N ARG A 32 -4.10 4.50 11.77
CA ARG A 32 -2.88 4.66 12.58
C ARG A 32 -1.69 3.86 12.06
N VAL A 33 -1.91 2.94 11.12
CA VAL A 33 -0.82 2.20 10.48
C VAL A 33 -0.13 3.13 9.50
N ARG A 34 1.18 3.28 9.66
CA ARG A 34 2.03 4.19 8.88
C ARG A 34 3.09 3.40 8.12
N PRO A 35 2.74 2.76 6.98
CA PRO A 35 3.77 2.29 6.07
C PRO A 35 4.69 3.47 5.72
N PRO A 36 6.01 3.27 5.65
CA PRO A 36 6.95 4.32 5.33
C PRO A 36 6.64 4.91 3.95
N PRO A 37 6.93 6.20 3.74
CA PRO A 37 6.77 6.80 2.42
C PRO A 37 7.58 6.01 1.39
N HIS A 38 6.99 5.80 0.22
CA HIS A 38 7.67 5.15 -0.90
C HIS A 38 8.72 6.11 -1.46
N THR A 39 9.89 6.09 -0.84
CA THR A 39 11.10 6.74 -1.34
C THR A 39 11.99 5.69 -2.01
N PRO A 40 12.86 6.09 -2.96
CA PRO A 40 13.70 5.15 -3.70
C PRO A 40 14.61 4.29 -2.83
N TRP A 41 14.97 4.79 -1.64
CA TRP A 41 15.98 4.18 -0.77
C TRP A 41 15.40 3.45 0.44
N HIS A 42 14.09 3.55 0.67
CA HIS A 42 13.48 2.86 1.80
C HIS A 42 13.27 1.36 1.48
N PRO A 43 13.74 0.41 2.32
CA PRO A 43 13.65 -1.02 2.04
C PRO A 43 12.24 -1.52 1.75
N PHE A 44 11.26 -0.98 2.49
CA PHE A 44 9.86 -1.30 2.26
C PHE A 44 9.35 -1.00 0.83
N THR A 45 9.88 0.00 0.12
CA THR A 45 9.45 0.30 -1.26
C THR A 45 9.74 -0.87 -2.20
N PHE A 46 10.91 -1.51 -2.04
CA PHE A 46 11.27 -2.72 -2.79
C PHE A 46 10.26 -3.85 -2.52
N ILE A 47 9.93 -4.07 -1.24
CA ILE A 47 9.01 -5.14 -0.82
C ILE A 47 7.57 -4.89 -1.26
N ALA A 48 7.10 -3.64 -1.19
CA ALA A 48 5.81 -3.25 -1.72
C ALA A 48 5.73 -3.54 -3.23
N GLY A 49 6.78 -3.20 -4.01
CA GLY A 49 6.85 -3.53 -5.43
C GLY A 49 6.88 -5.03 -5.72
N LEU A 50 7.46 -5.83 -4.82
CA LEU A 50 7.52 -7.29 -4.95
C LEU A 50 6.15 -7.94 -4.71
N ARG A 51 5.43 -7.54 -3.67
CA ARG A 51 4.14 -8.15 -3.30
C ARG A 51 2.94 -7.54 -4.00
N MET A 52 2.90 -6.21 -4.16
CA MET A 52 1.80 -5.50 -4.80
C MET A 52 1.98 -5.46 -6.32
N ARG A 53 1.85 -6.62 -6.96
CA ARG A 53 2.00 -6.75 -8.41
C ARG A 53 1.07 -5.82 -9.16
N GLU A 54 1.52 -5.27 -10.27
CA GLU A 54 0.71 -4.38 -11.11
C GLU A 54 0.14 -3.16 -10.36
N ALA A 55 0.81 -2.73 -9.29
CA ALA A 55 0.56 -1.46 -8.64
C ALA A 55 1.68 -0.47 -9.00
N THR A 56 1.31 0.79 -9.18
CA THR A 56 2.24 1.90 -9.30
C THR A 56 1.90 2.98 -8.28
N TYR A 57 2.84 3.87 -7.98
CA TYR A 57 2.64 4.93 -7.02
C TYR A 57 3.12 6.28 -7.54
N ALA A 58 2.56 7.34 -6.97
CA ALA A 58 3.05 8.70 -7.14
C ALA A 58 3.01 9.42 -5.78
N VAL A 59 3.95 10.33 -5.55
CA VAL A 59 3.95 11.19 -4.37
C VAL A 59 3.65 12.61 -4.82
N GLN A 60 2.64 13.20 -4.22
CA GLN A 60 2.31 14.62 -4.39
C GLN A 60 2.72 15.35 -3.12
N GLU A 61 3.76 16.18 -3.23
CA GLU A 61 4.23 17.03 -2.14
C GLU A 61 3.28 18.21 -1.90
N HIS A 62 3.24 18.67 -0.66
CA HIS A 62 2.54 19.87 -0.21
C HIS A 62 3.37 20.56 0.89
N GLU A 63 3.01 21.78 1.26
CA GLU A 63 3.77 22.56 2.26
C GLU A 63 3.80 21.89 3.65
N ASP A 64 2.73 21.23 4.07
CA ASP A 64 2.54 20.61 5.39
C ASP A 64 2.55 19.07 5.37
N GLY A 65 3.03 18.47 4.27
CA GLY A 65 3.15 17.01 4.13
C GLY A 65 2.99 16.53 2.69
N HIS A 66 2.52 15.29 2.49
CA HIS A 66 2.38 14.69 1.15
C HIS A 66 1.12 13.83 1.02
N THR A 67 0.69 13.61 -0.22
CA THR A 67 -0.27 12.55 -0.57
C THR A 67 0.47 11.44 -1.30
N GLN A 68 0.40 10.22 -0.76
CA GLN A 68 0.86 9.01 -1.44
C GLN A 68 -0.31 8.41 -2.22
N TRP A 69 -0.16 8.38 -3.54
CA TRP A 69 -1.11 7.76 -4.45
C TRP A 69 -0.67 6.35 -4.81
N LEU A 70 -1.62 5.42 -4.84
CA LEU A 70 -1.45 4.09 -5.43
C LEU A 70 -2.48 3.89 -6.54
N TYR A 71 -2.06 3.28 -7.63
CA TYR A 71 -2.91 2.95 -8.78
C TYR A 71 -2.69 1.51 -9.19
N SER A 72 -3.80 0.84 -9.50
CA SER A 72 -3.79 -0.49 -10.09
C SER A 72 -3.69 -0.39 -11.60
N ARG A 73 -2.84 -1.23 -12.21
CA ARG A 73 -2.66 -1.32 -13.67
C ARG A 73 -3.53 -2.38 -14.34
N THR A 74 -4.19 -3.24 -13.56
CA THR A 74 -4.94 -4.40 -14.07
C THR A 74 -6.44 -4.33 -13.83
N ALA A 75 -6.87 -3.51 -12.87
CA ALA A 75 -8.26 -3.40 -12.48
C ALA A 75 -8.56 -2.00 -11.94
N PRO A 76 -9.80 -1.52 -11.97
CA PRO A 76 -10.18 -0.27 -11.31
C PRO A 76 -9.79 -0.31 -9.82
N GLY A 77 -8.91 0.59 -9.41
CA GLY A 77 -8.38 0.62 -8.06
C GLY A 77 -7.43 1.78 -7.85
N TRP A 78 -7.69 2.61 -6.85
CA TRP A 78 -6.76 3.66 -6.44
C TRP A 78 -6.85 3.95 -4.94
N THR A 79 -5.79 4.55 -4.41
CA THR A 79 -5.73 5.05 -3.04
C THR A 79 -5.03 6.41 -3.02
N ALA A 80 -5.52 7.33 -2.18
CA ALA A 80 -4.87 8.56 -1.76
C ALA A 80 -4.69 8.53 -0.24
N ALA A 81 -3.45 8.31 0.21
CA ALA A 81 -3.08 8.36 1.62
C ALA A 81 -2.47 9.73 1.93
N VAL A 82 -3.27 10.60 2.54
CA VAL A 82 -2.88 11.96 2.89
C VAL A 82 -2.21 11.95 4.25
N ARG A 83 -0.98 12.48 4.29
CA ARG A 83 -0.15 12.61 5.48
C ARG A 83 0.15 14.09 5.66
N ARG A 84 -0.62 14.75 6.52
CA ARG A 84 -0.34 16.12 7.02
C ARG A 84 0.26 15.99 8.42
N GLY A 85 1.09 16.92 8.85
CA GLY A 85 1.80 16.86 10.15
C GLY A 85 0.99 16.25 11.31
N GLY A 86 1.66 15.43 12.13
CA GLY A 86 1.03 14.58 13.16
C GLY A 86 1.19 13.09 12.84
N ASP A 87 0.45 12.21 13.54
CA ASP A 87 0.56 10.74 13.40
C ASP A 87 -0.54 10.09 12.55
N GLU A 88 -1.64 10.80 12.27
CA GLU A 88 -2.79 10.25 11.56
C GLU A 88 -2.62 10.26 10.03
N ILE A 89 -3.21 9.27 9.37
CA ILE A 89 -3.30 9.20 7.91
C ILE A 89 -4.76 9.18 7.50
N VAL A 90 -5.15 10.10 6.62
CA VAL A 90 -6.47 10.11 6.01
C VAL A 90 -6.38 9.41 4.67
N VAL A 91 -7.01 8.25 4.57
CA VAL A 91 -6.99 7.41 3.37
C VAL A 91 -8.32 7.53 2.66
N ARG A 92 -8.27 7.83 1.36
CA ARG A 92 -9.39 7.64 0.44
C ARG A 92 -9.03 6.54 -0.54
N GLN A 93 -9.90 5.56 -0.71
CA GLN A 93 -9.69 4.51 -1.71
C GLN A 93 -10.99 4.16 -2.42
N ALA A 94 -10.88 3.73 -3.67
CA ALA A 94 -12.01 3.27 -4.47
C ALA A 94 -11.56 2.23 -5.50
N GLY A 95 -12.54 1.51 -6.06
CA GLY A 95 -12.32 0.42 -7.00
C GLY A 95 -12.37 -0.97 -6.36
N GLU A 96 -12.32 -1.98 -7.21
CA GLU A 96 -12.40 -3.40 -6.85
C GLU A 96 -11.13 -3.84 -6.11
N ARG A 97 -9.97 -3.36 -6.56
CA ARG A 97 -8.69 -3.64 -5.91
C ARG A 97 -8.43 -2.65 -4.79
N ARG A 98 -8.37 -3.15 -3.56
CA ARG A 98 -8.21 -2.36 -2.32
C ARG A 98 -6.73 -2.15 -1.99
N LEU A 99 -6.06 -1.30 -2.77
CA LEU A 99 -4.60 -1.13 -2.71
C LEU A 99 -4.07 -0.67 -1.34
N TRP A 100 -4.83 0.12 -0.59
CA TRP A 100 -4.42 0.48 0.77
C TRP A 100 -4.35 -0.73 1.70
N ASP A 101 -5.33 -1.63 1.58
CA ASP A 101 -5.43 -2.81 2.44
C ASP A 101 -4.27 -3.76 2.10
N GLU A 102 -3.98 -3.97 0.80
CA GLU A 102 -2.78 -4.71 0.34
C GLU A 102 -1.46 -4.11 0.83
N LEU A 103 -1.34 -2.77 0.86
CA LEU A 103 -0.15 -2.09 1.37
C LEU A 103 0.02 -2.32 2.87
N VAL A 104 -1.06 -2.26 3.64
CA VAL A 104 -1.04 -2.53 5.10
C VAL A 104 -0.68 -3.98 5.38
N GLU A 105 -1.23 -4.94 4.63
CA GLU A 105 -0.88 -6.36 4.75
C GLU A 105 0.59 -6.61 4.41
N THR A 106 1.08 -6.00 3.32
CA THR A 106 2.50 -6.04 2.93
C THR A 106 3.40 -5.46 4.03
N TYR A 107 2.99 -4.32 4.62
CA TYR A 107 3.72 -3.68 5.70
C TYR A 107 3.77 -4.56 6.96
N ALA A 108 2.64 -5.15 7.36
CA ALA A 108 2.59 -6.07 8.50
C ALA A 108 3.51 -7.28 8.27
N TRP A 109 3.47 -7.89 7.09
CA TRP A 109 4.35 -9.00 6.73
C TRP A 109 5.84 -8.62 6.78
N TRP A 110 6.22 -7.45 6.27
CA TRP A 110 7.61 -6.97 6.35
C TRP A 110 8.05 -6.72 7.79
N LYS A 111 7.15 -6.26 8.66
CA LYS A 111 7.39 -6.11 10.10
C LYS A 111 7.59 -7.46 10.79
N GLU A 112 6.80 -8.47 10.42
CA GLU A 112 6.95 -9.84 10.94
C GLU A 112 8.29 -10.47 10.55
N LEU A 113 8.85 -10.11 9.39
CA LEU A 113 10.20 -10.50 8.98
C LEU A 113 11.33 -9.76 9.71
N GLY A 114 11.01 -8.83 10.62
CA GLY A 114 12.01 -8.04 11.35
C GLY A 114 12.57 -6.86 10.56
N GLU A 115 11.79 -6.30 9.62
CA GLU A 115 12.14 -5.11 8.85
C GLU A 115 13.48 -5.22 8.10
N PRO A 116 13.74 -6.33 7.38
CA PRO A 116 15.00 -6.53 6.69
C PRO A 116 15.29 -5.39 5.71
N ALA A 117 16.55 -4.98 5.68
CA ALA A 117 17.10 -4.05 4.69
C ALA A 117 17.27 -4.75 3.32
N VAL A 118 17.44 -3.94 2.26
CA VAL A 118 17.45 -4.43 0.87
C VAL A 118 18.60 -5.42 0.60
N ASP A 119 19.72 -5.25 1.28
CA ASP A 119 20.93 -6.08 1.17
C ASP A 119 20.75 -7.52 1.69
N ARG A 120 19.72 -7.77 2.50
CA ARG A 120 19.35 -9.13 2.94
C ARG A 120 18.54 -9.89 1.90
N PHE A 121 18.02 -9.21 0.88
CA PHE A 121 17.28 -9.87 -0.19
C PHE A 121 18.21 -10.26 -1.33
N GLY A 122 17.97 -11.42 -1.90
CA GLY A 122 18.66 -11.88 -3.09
C GLY A 122 17.71 -12.33 -4.19
N LEU A 123 18.27 -12.46 -5.39
CA LEU A 123 17.57 -12.86 -6.60
C LEU A 123 18.33 -13.98 -7.29
N THR A 124 17.68 -15.11 -7.51
CA THR A 124 18.17 -16.16 -8.39
C THR A 124 17.40 -16.10 -9.70
N VAL A 125 18.11 -16.01 -10.81
CA VAL A 125 17.52 -16.00 -12.16
C VAL A 125 17.79 -17.35 -12.82
N GLY A 126 16.72 -18.06 -13.16
CA GLY A 126 16.77 -19.32 -13.88
C GLY A 126 17.05 -19.12 -15.39
N PRO A 127 17.53 -20.16 -16.09
CA PRO A 127 17.84 -20.09 -17.53
C PRO A 127 16.64 -19.77 -18.42
N ASP A 128 15.43 -20.05 -17.95
CA ASP A 128 14.16 -19.80 -18.63
C ASP A 128 13.56 -18.41 -18.33
N GLY A 129 14.28 -17.60 -17.55
CA GLY A 129 13.81 -16.29 -17.10
C GLY A 129 12.84 -16.33 -15.92
N GLN A 130 12.63 -17.49 -15.28
CA GLN A 130 11.95 -17.53 -13.98
C GLN A 130 12.88 -17.00 -12.90
N HIS A 131 12.39 -16.11 -12.05
CA HIS A 131 13.20 -15.52 -11.00
C HIS A 131 12.64 -15.87 -9.62
N VAL A 132 13.53 -16.17 -8.69
CA VAL A 132 13.20 -16.46 -7.29
C VAL A 132 13.82 -15.39 -6.42
N VAL A 133 13.00 -14.74 -5.61
CA VAL A 133 13.47 -13.81 -4.58
C VAL A 133 13.53 -14.53 -3.26
N TRP A 134 14.64 -14.37 -2.55
CA TRP A 134 14.91 -15.02 -1.28
C TRP A 134 15.43 -14.02 -0.24
N LEU A 135 15.35 -14.40 1.04
CA LEU A 135 15.81 -13.59 2.17
C LEU A 135 16.95 -14.33 2.90
N ASP A 136 18.07 -13.65 3.10
CA ASP A 136 19.33 -14.12 3.70
C ASP A 136 20.08 -15.19 2.89
N GLU A 137 19.38 -16.22 2.43
CA GLU A 137 19.98 -17.32 1.67
C GLU A 137 19.05 -17.86 0.57
N PRO A 138 19.58 -18.44 -0.52
CA PRO A 138 18.79 -18.92 -1.66
C PRO A 138 17.69 -19.95 -1.34
N GLY A 139 17.79 -20.66 -0.21
CA GLY A 139 16.78 -21.64 0.23
C GLY A 139 15.53 -21.02 0.86
N ASN A 140 15.61 -19.77 1.32
CA ASN A 140 14.51 -19.09 2.00
C ASN A 140 13.70 -18.21 1.01
N ILE A 141 12.89 -18.88 0.19
CA ILE A 141 12.13 -18.26 -0.89
C ILE A 141 10.96 -17.44 -0.33
N ILE A 142 10.85 -16.18 -0.76
CA ILE A 142 9.77 -15.26 -0.38
C ILE A 142 8.86 -14.86 -1.54
N ALA A 143 9.32 -15.00 -2.79
CA ALA A 143 8.52 -14.76 -4.00
C ALA A 143 9.12 -15.43 -5.23
N THR A 144 8.26 -15.71 -6.22
CA THR A 144 8.65 -16.20 -7.55
C THR A 144 8.09 -15.27 -8.62
N ARG A 145 8.83 -15.06 -9.72
CA ARG A 145 8.53 -14.14 -10.82
C ARG A 145 8.76 -14.77 -12.19
#